data_AF-A0A9E0N464-F1
#
_entry.id   AF-A0A9E0N464-F1
#
_cell.length_a   1.000
_cell.length_b   1.000
_cell.length_c   1.000
_cell.angle_alpha   90.00
_cell.angle_beta   90.00
_cell.angle_gamma   90.00
#
_symmetry.space_group_name_H-M   'P 1'
#
loop_
_entity.id
_entity.type
_entity.pdbx_description
1 polymer ?
#
loop_
_entity_poly.entity_id
_entity_poly.type
_entity_poly.pdbx_seq_one_letter_code
_entity_poly.pdbx_strand_id
1 'polypeptide(L)'
;MTAYTLWLLRSDAIKSGLAISAIFTRSFEDHLTQSLRVTELAGVNAASSETGQLNLRQMETHFVFILRNSPFLRSVSLLDESNLIIASSNSANLGITVSTKDFFPVAAGTQSFLRLGTPWAGRDFADGHAIGNQMPEDTSGRFLPATHGVDIGPRNLSLLVALNPDYFLNFMSRQFDTRSGSVEVLRLDGIQLMSTDYEQRFGAPKNEFTNNGLLYEVEFGEFEQSLHGERPV
;
A
#
# COMPACT_ATOMS: atom_id res chain seq x y z
N MET A 1 10.96 -20.70 -41.75
CA MET A 1 11.33 -20.11 -40.44
C MET A 1 12.42 -20.98 -39.84
N THR A 2 13.62 -20.45 -39.61
CA THR A 2 14.74 -21.22 -39.06
C THR A 2 14.76 -21.08 -37.53
N ALA A 3 15.36 -22.05 -36.83
CA ALA A 3 15.50 -21.99 -35.37
C ALA A 3 16.16 -20.70 -34.88
N TYR A 4 17.09 -20.15 -35.67
CA TYR A 4 17.75 -18.87 -35.40
C TYR A 4 16.76 -17.69 -35.41
N THR A 5 15.84 -17.61 -36.38
CA THR A 5 14.84 -16.53 -36.42
C THR A 5 13.87 -16.58 -35.24
N LEU A 6 13.51 -17.78 -34.77
CA LEU A 6 12.67 -17.95 -33.57
C LEU A 6 13.41 -17.51 -32.30
N TRP A 7 14.68 -17.87 -32.16
CA TRP A 7 15.51 -17.46 -31.03
C TRP A 7 15.69 -15.94 -30.97
N LEU A 8 15.94 -15.30 -32.12
CA LEU A 8 16.09 -13.84 -32.20
C LEU A 8 14.78 -13.14 -31.81
N LEU A 9 13.64 -13.58 -32.35
CA LEU A 9 12.32 -13.04 -32.00
C LEU A 9 12.01 -13.21 -30.51
N ARG A 10 12.36 -14.36 -29.91
CA ARG A 10 12.25 -14.58 -28.46
C ARG A 10 13.11 -13.59 -27.68
N SER A 11 14.38 -13.44 -28.05
CA SER A 11 15.30 -12.51 -27.39
C SER A 11 14.80 -11.07 -27.45
N ASP A 12 14.33 -10.62 -28.62
CA ASP A 12 13.80 -9.27 -28.78
C ASP A 12 12.51 -9.07 -27.99
N ALA A 13 11.60 -10.06 -28.00
CA ALA A 13 10.38 -10.00 -27.20
C ALA A 13 10.66 -9.91 -25.69
N ILE A 14 11.63 -10.68 -25.18
CA ILE A 14 12.04 -10.61 -23.76
C ILE A 14 12.62 -9.22 -23.44
N LYS A 15 13.57 -8.73 -24.25
CA LYS A 15 14.17 -7.40 -24.04
C LYS A 15 13.14 -6.28 -24.07
N SER A 16 12.22 -6.32 -25.03
CA SER A 16 11.14 -5.32 -25.11
C SER A 16 10.18 -5.43 -23.92
N GLY A 17 9.82 -6.64 -23.50
CA GLY A 17 8.95 -6.87 -22.35
C GLY A 17 9.56 -6.35 -21.04
N LEU A 18 10.85 -6.60 -20.82
CA LEU A 18 11.56 -6.09 -19.65
C LEU A 18 11.62 -4.56 -19.63
N ALA A 19 12.01 -3.94 -20.75
CA ALA A 19 12.06 -2.48 -20.86
C ALA A 19 10.70 -1.81 -20.63
N ILE A 20 9.61 -2.39 -21.15
CA ILE A 20 8.24 -1.92 -20.92
C ILE A 20 7.88 -2.07 -19.43
N SER A 21 8.23 -3.20 -18.82
CA SER A 21 7.96 -3.47 -17.40
C SER A 21 8.66 -2.45 -16.51
N ALA A 22 9.93 -2.11 -16.77
CA ALA A 22 10.64 -1.10 -15.98
C ALA A 22 10.03 0.31 -16.12
N ILE A 23 9.58 0.69 -17.32
CA ILE A 23 8.88 1.97 -17.53
C ILE A 23 7.60 2.01 -16.68
N PHE A 24 6.80 0.95 -16.70
CA PHE A 24 5.58 0.87 -15.92
C PHE A 24 5.84 0.84 -14.42
N THR A 25 6.78 0.01 -13.95
CA THR A 25 7.17 -0.05 -12.53
C THR A 25 7.55 1.33 -12.02
N ARG A 26 8.41 2.07 -12.73
CA ARG A 26 8.81 3.42 -12.34
C ARG A 26 7.62 4.39 -12.29
N SER A 27 6.77 4.36 -13.31
CA SER A 27 5.58 5.22 -13.34
C SER A 27 4.62 4.91 -12.18
N PHE A 28 4.47 3.64 -11.81
CA PHE A 28 3.59 3.22 -10.72
C PHE A 28 4.19 3.55 -9.35
N GLU A 29 5.48 3.33 -9.17
CA GLU A 29 6.24 3.73 -7.98
C GLU A 29 6.16 5.25 -7.74
N ASP A 30 6.40 6.05 -8.78
CA ASP A 30 6.32 7.51 -8.72
C ASP A 30 4.91 7.95 -8.29
N HIS A 31 3.87 7.35 -8.89
CA HIS A 31 2.47 7.66 -8.56
C HIS A 31 2.10 7.30 -7.11
N LEU A 32 2.51 6.12 -6.63
CA LEU A 32 2.30 5.67 -5.26
C LEU A 32 3.02 6.60 -4.28
N THR A 33 4.30 6.87 -4.51
CA THR A 33 5.14 7.72 -3.67
C THR A 33 4.56 9.13 -3.55
N GLN A 34 4.17 9.72 -4.67
CA GLN A 34 3.56 11.05 -4.67
C GLN A 34 2.23 11.06 -3.91
N SER A 35 1.37 10.06 -4.10
CA SER A 35 0.07 9.96 -3.42
C SER A 35 0.21 9.84 -1.91
N LEU A 36 1.15 9.00 -1.45
CA LEU A 36 1.46 8.82 -0.04
C LEU A 36 2.04 10.10 0.58
N ARG A 37 2.99 10.75 -0.09
CA ARG A 37 3.61 11.99 0.39
C ARG A 37 2.61 13.14 0.53
N VAL A 38 1.69 13.27 -0.41
CA VAL A 38 0.61 14.28 -0.34
C VAL A 38 -0.30 14.01 0.86
N THR A 39 -0.60 12.74 1.14
CA THR A 39 -1.43 12.35 2.29
C THR A 39 -0.73 12.63 3.60
N GLU A 40 0.53 12.23 3.72
CA GLU A 40 1.35 12.49 4.89
C GLU A 40 1.38 13.98 5.20
N LEU A 41 1.73 14.81 4.22
CA LEU A 41 1.79 16.26 4.39
C LEU A 41 0.42 16.86 4.74
N ALA A 42 -0.65 16.45 4.05
CA ALA A 42 -2.00 16.94 4.31
C ALA A 42 -2.49 16.56 5.71
N GLY A 43 -2.22 15.32 6.14
CA GLY A 43 -2.61 14.84 7.46
C GLY A 43 -1.81 15.46 8.59
N VAL A 44 -0.48 15.62 8.42
CA VAL A 44 0.39 16.34 9.36
C VAL A 44 -0.06 17.79 9.51
N ASN A 45 -0.34 18.47 8.40
CA ASN A 45 -0.83 19.85 8.43
C ASN A 45 -2.22 19.96 9.08
N ALA A 46 -3.11 19.00 8.83
CA ALA A 46 -4.45 18.99 9.45
C ALA A 46 -4.41 18.68 10.96
N ALA A 47 -3.43 17.88 11.41
CA ALA A 47 -3.19 17.58 12.81
C ALA A 47 -2.44 18.73 13.52
N SER A 48 -1.63 19.51 12.81
CA SER A 48 -0.90 20.65 13.38
C SER A 48 -1.86 21.79 13.70
N SER A 49 -1.94 22.18 14.98
CA SER A 49 -2.72 23.34 15.44
C SER A 49 -1.79 24.51 15.75
N GLU A 50 -2.08 25.70 15.21
CA GLU A 50 -1.32 26.95 15.45
C GLU A 50 -1.23 27.33 16.93
N THR A 51 -2.14 26.82 17.76
CA THR A 51 -2.26 27.16 19.19
C THR A 51 -1.71 26.08 20.14
N GLY A 52 -1.19 24.96 19.61
CA GLY A 52 -0.72 23.83 20.41
C GLY A 52 -1.82 23.08 21.19
N GLN A 53 -3.08 23.48 21.05
CA GLN A 53 -4.24 22.80 21.63
C GLN A 53 -4.87 21.85 20.61
N LEU A 54 -5.15 20.61 21.05
CA LEU A 54 -5.85 19.61 20.26
C LEU A 54 -7.34 19.96 20.16
N ASN A 55 -7.75 20.54 19.03
CA ASN A 55 -9.17 20.68 18.68
C ASN A 55 -9.59 19.52 17.76
N LEU A 56 -9.98 18.40 18.37
CA LEU A 56 -10.33 17.17 17.65
C LEU A 56 -11.44 17.41 16.61
N ARG A 57 -12.46 18.21 16.94
CA ARG A 57 -13.58 18.50 16.03
C ARG A 57 -13.14 19.27 14.77
N GLN A 58 -12.20 20.19 14.92
CA GLN A 58 -11.63 20.91 13.78
C GLN A 58 -10.77 19.97 12.93
N MET A 59 -9.98 19.09 13.56
CA MET A 59 -9.18 18.08 12.86
C MET A 59 -10.04 17.13 12.04
N GLU A 60 -11.15 16.62 12.60
CA GLU A 60 -12.10 15.77 11.87
C GLU A 60 -12.66 16.49 10.64
N THR A 61 -12.97 17.78 10.76
CA THR A 61 -13.43 18.59 9.63
C THR A 61 -12.35 18.70 8.54
N HIS A 62 -11.09 18.90 8.92
CA HIS A 62 -9.97 18.91 7.98
C HIS A 62 -9.76 17.52 7.33
N PHE A 63 -9.85 16.43 8.10
CA PHE A 63 -9.72 15.07 7.56
C PHE A 63 -10.79 14.75 6.52
N VAL A 64 -12.04 15.16 6.76
CA VAL A 64 -13.11 15.04 5.76
C VAL A 64 -12.79 15.85 4.49
N PHE A 65 -12.17 17.02 4.62
CA PHE A 65 -11.75 17.82 3.46
C PHE A 65 -10.62 17.17 2.67
N ILE A 66 -9.64 16.55 3.34
CA ILE A 66 -8.57 15.77 2.70
C ILE A 66 -9.18 14.64 1.88
N LEU A 67 -10.07 13.84 2.48
CA LEU A 67 -10.70 12.70 1.80
C LEU A 67 -11.40 13.07 0.51
N ARG A 68 -12.10 14.21 0.47
CA ARG A 68 -12.83 14.68 -0.73
C ARG A 68 -11.92 14.87 -1.93
N ASN A 69 -10.64 15.17 -1.72
CA ASN A 69 -9.65 15.42 -2.77
C ASN A 69 -8.64 14.27 -2.88
N SER A 70 -8.87 13.13 -2.23
CA SER A 70 -7.92 12.01 -2.17
C SER A 70 -8.67 10.67 -2.32
N PRO A 71 -9.11 10.31 -3.54
CA PRO A 71 -9.89 9.09 -3.80
C PRO A 71 -9.15 7.77 -3.49
N PHE A 72 -7.83 7.85 -3.33
CA PHE A 72 -6.97 6.76 -2.90
C PHE A 72 -6.94 6.59 -1.37
N LEU A 73 -7.64 7.43 -0.61
CA LEU A 73 -7.88 7.29 0.82
C LEU A 73 -9.34 6.88 1.06
N ARG A 74 -9.55 5.94 1.98
CA ARG A 74 -10.87 5.60 2.53
C ARG A 74 -11.17 6.37 3.81
N SER A 75 -10.17 6.51 4.68
CA SER A 75 -10.30 7.26 5.94
C SER A 75 -8.96 7.82 6.40
N VAL A 76 -9.05 8.87 7.22
CA VAL A 76 -7.92 9.49 7.92
C VAL A 76 -8.31 9.61 9.39
N SER A 77 -7.44 9.15 10.27
CA SER A 77 -7.68 9.04 11.71
C SER A 77 -6.44 9.46 12.50
N LEU A 78 -6.64 9.81 13.75
CA LEU A 78 -5.58 10.15 14.71
C LEU A 78 -5.59 9.13 15.84
N LEU A 79 -4.43 8.54 16.10
CA LEU A 79 -4.17 7.61 17.18
C LEU A 79 -3.49 8.31 18.36
N ASP A 80 -3.90 7.92 19.57
CA ASP A 80 -3.16 8.24 20.79
C ASP A 80 -2.00 7.26 21.06
N GLU A 81 -1.29 7.47 22.16
CA GLU A 81 -0.16 6.64 22.61
C GLU A 81 -0.56 5.18 22.89
N SER A 82 -1.86 4.91 23.12
CA SER A 82 -2.41 3.56 23.32
C SER A 82 -2.88 2.92 22.02
N ASN A 83 -2.66 3.57 20.87
CA ASN A 83 -3.20 3.22 19.54
C ASN A 83 -4.74 3.21 19.48
N LEU A 84 -5.39 4.07 20.28
CA LEU A 84 -6.83 4.30 20.21
C LEU A 84 -7.13 5.43 19.21
N ILE A 85 -8.12 5.23 18.34
CA ILE A 85 -8.59 6.29 17.44
C ILE A 85 -9.36 7.34 18.24
N ILE A 86 -8.78 8.55 18.34
CA ILE A 86 -9.34 9.69 19.09
C ILE A 86 -9.99 10.75 18.20
N ALA A 87 -9.69 10.76 16.90
CA ALA A 87 -10.34 11.59 15.89
C ALA A 87 -10.34 10.84 14.55
N SER A 88 -11.38 10.99 13.75
CA SER A 88 -11.44 10.34 12.43
C SER A 88 -12.34 11.08 11.45
N SER A 89 -12.03 10.98 10.17
CA SER A 89 -12.93 11.36 9.08
C SER A 89 -14.22 10.53 9.06
N ASN A 90 -14.20 9.33 9.64
CA ASN A 90 -15.36 8.45 9.76
C ASN A 90 -15.64 8.23 11.25
N SER A 91 -16.78 8.74 11.72
CA SER A 91 -17.16 8.67 13.14
C SER A 91 -17.32 7.24 13.66
N ALA A 92 -17.57 6.26 12.79
CA ALA A 92 -17.66 4.85 13.18
C ALA A 92 -16.31 4.27 13.66
N ASN A 93 -15.18 4.90 13.30
CA ASN A 93 -13.85 4.44 13.71
C ASN A 93 -13.44 4.90 15.11
N LEU A 94 -14.17 5.86 15.71
CA LEU A 94 -13.80 6.45 16.99
C LEU A 94 -13.83 5.40 18.11
N GLY A 95 -12.78 5.37 18.93
CA GLY A 95 -12.65 4.43 20.04
C GLY A 95 -12.19 3.02 19.66
N ILE A 96 -11.84 2.78 18.39
CA ILE A 96 -11.25 1.52 17.95
C ILE A 96 -9.75 1.52 18.25
N THR A 97 -9.25 0.42 18.80
CA THR A 97 -7.81 0.22 19.00
C THR A 97 -7.22 -0.54 17.82
N VAL A 98 -6.16 0.00 17.21
CA VAL A 98 -5.51 -0.60 16.04
C VAL A 98 -4.09 -1.03 16.41
N SER A 99 -3.76 -2.31 16.25
CA SER A 99 -2.40 -2.79 16.48
C SER A 99 -1.46 -2.34 15.36
N THR A 100 -0.51 -1.47 15.66
CA THR A 100 0.51 -0.95 14.73
C THR A 100 1.87 -1.68 14.84
N LYS A 101 1.94 -2.72 15.67
CA LYS A 101 3.19 -3.46 15.97
C LYS A 101 3.78 -4.10 14.72
N ASP A 102 2.92 -4.69 13.88
CA ASP A 102 3.32 -5.45 12.68
C ASP A 102 3.43 -4.56 11.42
N PHE A 103 3.40 -3.24 11.59
CA PHE A 103 3.55 -2.30 10.48
C PHE A 103 5.03 -2.17 10.13
N PHE A 104 5.33 -2.15 8.83
CA PHE A 104 6.69 -2.14 8.30
C PHE A 104 7.03 -0.79 7.65
N PRO A 105 8.25 -0.25 7.79
CA PRO A 105 9.38 -0.80 8.54
C PRO A 105 9.12 -0.86 10.04
N VAL A 106 9.79 -1.79 10.73
CA VAL A 106 9.79 -1.81 12.19
C VAL A 106 10.56 -0.58 12.66
N ALA A 107 9.87 0.34 13.33
CA ALA A 107 10.49 1.55 13.85
C ALA A 107 11.43 1.22 15.01
N ALA A 108 12.73 1.41 14.77
CA ALA A 108 13.75 1.44 15.81
C ALA A 108 14.26 2.88 15.94
N GLY A 109 13.88 3.58 17.01
CA GLY A 109 14.35 4.94 17.31
C GLY A 109 13.29 6.04 17.15
N THR A 110 13.76 7.29 17.07
CA THR A 110 12.95 8.53 17.10
C THR A 110 12.53 9.06 15.73
N GLN A 111 12.93 8.41 14.63
CA GLN A 111 12.51 8.84 13.30
C GLN A 111 11.08 8.40 13.00
N SER A 112 10.21 9.38 12.72
CA SER A 112 8.90 9.13 12.15
C SER A 112 9.04 8.88 10.66
N PHE A 113 8.61 7.71 10.21
CA PHE A 113 8.47 7.37 8.80
C PHE A 113 7.13 6.69 8.58
N LEU A 114 6.66 6.71 7.34
CA LEU A 114 5.41 6.04 6.98
C LEU A 114 5.60 4.52 7.13
N ARG A 115 4.73 3.90 7.92
CA ARG A 115 4.72 2.45 8.14
C ARG A 115 3.44 1.85 7.60
N LEU A 116 3.54 0.76 6.85
CA LEU A 116 2.42 0.06 6.21
C LEU A 116 2.12 -1.23 6.96
N GLY A 117 0.86 -1.43 7.32
CA GLY A 117 0.37 -2.69 7.89
C GLY A 117 0.10 -3.75 6.83
N THR A 118 -0.33 -4.92 7.27
CA THR A 118 -0.88 -5.95 6.39
C THR A 118 -2.21 -5.49 5.81
N PRO A 119 -2.67 -6.07 4.70
CA PRO A 119 -3.99 -5.76 4.17
C PRO A 119 -5.15 -6.11 5.09
N TRP A 120 -6.21 -5.31 5.04
CA TRP A 120 -7.44 -5.51 5.82
C TRP A 120 -8.63 -5.78 4.91
N ALA A 121 -9.52 -6.62 5.40
CA ALA A 121 -10.80 -7.01 4.84
C ALA A 121 -11.88 -6.11 5.44
N GLY A 122 -12.65 -5.39 4.62
CA GLY A 122 -13.66 -4.43 5.07
C GLY A 122 -13.56 -3.11 4.32
N ARG A 123 -14.48 -2.17 4.61
CA ARG A 123 -14.47 -0.84 3.99
C ARG A 123 -13.61 0.15 4.75
N ASP A 124 -13.48 0.01 6.07
CA ASP A 124 -12.71 0.90 6.94
C ASP A 124 -12.36 0.19 8.27
N PHE A 125 -11.77 0.87 9.26
CA PHE A 125 -11.41 0.26 10.55
C PHE A 125 -12.61 -0.23 11.37
N ALA A 126 -13.81 0.36 11.21
CA ALA A 126 -15.01 -0.02 11.94
C ALA A 126 -15.58 -1.41 11.61
N ASP A 127 -15.51 -1.80 10.34
CA ASP A 127 -15.94 -3.11 9.83
C ASP A 127 -14.75 -3.99 9.42
N GLY A 128 -13.54 -3.44 9.54
CA GLY A 128 -12.30 -3.98 9.03
C GLY A 128 -11.62 -4.94 9.97
N HIS A 129 -11.00 -5.97 9.40
CA HIS A 129 -10.15 -6.90 10.13
C HIS A 129 -8.91 -7.23 9.30
N ALA A 130 -7.75 -7.40 9.95
CA ALA A 130 -6.54 -7.81 9.26
C ALA A 130 -6.74 -9.13 8.52
N ILE A 131 -6.40 -9.17 7.23
CA ILE A 131 -6.43 -10.38 6.43
C ILE A 131 -5.26 -11.25 6.87
N GLY A 132 -5.57 -12.38 7.52
CA GLY A 132 -4.63 -13.46 7.75
C GLY A 132 -4.52 -14.39 6.55
N ASN A 133 -3.94 -15.58 6.72
CA ASN A 133 -3.79 -16.57 5.64
C ASN A 133 -5.12 -17.14 5.09
N GLN A 134 -6.26 -16.83 5.73
CA GLN A 134 -7.58 -17.24 5.29
C GLN A 134 -8.37 -16.01 4.84
N MET A 135 -8.70 -15.97 3.56
CA MET A 135 -9.50 -14.91 2.96
C MET A 135 -10.97 -15.12 3.36
N PRO A 136 -11.62 -14.16 4.04
CA PRO A 136 -13.04 -14.27 4.35
C PRO A 136 -13.86 -14.36 3.05
N GLU A 137 -14.84 -15.28 3.01
CA GLU A 137 -15.66 -15.52 1.80
C GLU A 137 -16.48 -14.31 1.35
N ASP A 138 -16.73 -13.35 2.24
CA ASP A 138 -17.51 -12.15 1.95
C ASP A 138 -16.76 -10.91 2.43
N THR A 139 -16.04 -10.27 1.52
CA THR A 139 -15.38 -9.00 1.79
C THR A 139 -15.95 -7.91 0.91
N SER A 140 -16.79 -7.04 1.49
CA SER A 140 -17.36 -5.85 0.83
C SER A 140 -16.33 -4.73 0.57
N GLY A 141 -15.03 -5.04 0.50
CA GLY A 141 -13.93 -4.11 0.32
C GLY A 141 -12.63 -4.62 0.93
N ARG A 142 -11.51 -3.99 0.55
CA ARG A 142 -10.16 -4.27 1.10
C ARG A 142 -9.37 -2.98 1.19
N PHE A 143 -8.70 -2.69 2.30
CA PHE A 143 -7.88 -1.49 2.47
C PHE A 143 -6.48 -1.80 3.00
N LEU A 144 -5.55 -0.87 2.84
CA LEU A 144 -4.21 -0.97 3.40
C LEU A 144 -4.03 0.08 4.49
N PRO A 145 -3.83 -0.31 5.76
CA PRO A 145 -3.57 0.66 6.82
C PRO A 145 -2.13 1.18 6.72
N ALA A 146 -1.95 2.48 6.88
CA ALA A 146 -0.65 3.12 7.01
C ALA A 146 -0.65 4.06 8.20
N THR A 147 0.47 4.17 8.90
CA THR A 147 0.63 5.08 10.04
C THR A 147 1.87 5.93 9.89
N HIS A 148 1.80 7.17 10.38
CA HIS A 148 2.92 8.10 10.45
C HIS A 148 2.89 8.83 11.80
N GLY A 149 4.00 8.85 12.53
CA GLY A 149 4.09 9.56 13.80
C GLY A 149 4.01 11.07 13.61
N VAL A 150 3.26 11.75 14.47
CA VAL A 150 3.10 13.21 14.44
C VAL A 150 3.23 13.77 15.86
N ASP A 151 4.09 14.77 16.01
CA ASP A 151 4.30 15.44 17.29
C ASP A 151 3.38 16.65 17.38
N ILE A 152 2.48 16.65 18.37
CA ILE A 152 1.56 17.77 18.60
C ILE A 152 1.77 18.30 20.02
N GLY A 153 2.62 19.33 20.13
CA GLY A 153 3.07 19.84 21.41
C GLY A 153 3.85 18.76 22.18
N PRO A 154 3.48 18.41 23.42
CA PRO A 154 4.15 17.37 24.20
C PRO A 154 3.61 15.95 23.93
N ARG A 155 2.61 15.78 23.05
CA ARG A 155 1.96 14.49 22.80
C ARG A 155 2.52 13.82 21.56
N ASN A 156 2.87 12.55 21.70
CA ASN A 156 3.30 11.70 20.60
C ASN A 156 2.07 10.99 20.04
N LEU A 157 1.51 11.52 18.96
CA LEU A 157 0.35 10.94 18.30
C LEU A 157 0.77 10.27 17.00
N SER A 158 -0.15 9.55 16.37
CA SER A 158 0.10 8.97 15.05
C SER A 158 -1.08 9.19 14.13
N LEU A 159 -0.81 9.69 12.93
CA LEU A 159 -1.78 9.71 11.85
C LEU A 159 -1.95 8.30 11.32
N LEU A 160 -3.18 7.80 11.29
CA LEU A 160 -3.55 6.51 10.73
C LEU A 160 -4.43 6.74 9.49
N VAL A 161 -4.07 6.14 8.37
CA VAL A 161 -4.83 6.24 7.12
C VAL A 161 -5.21 4.87 6.60
N ALA A 162 -6.43 4.74 6.07
CA ALA A 162 -6.84 3.57 5.30
C ALA A 162 -6.70 3.88 3.81
N LEU A 163 -5.75 3.26 3.14
CA LEU A 163 -5.55 3.42 1.70
C LEU A 163 -6.53 2.54 0.91
N ASN A 164 -6.97 3.04 -0.23
CA ASN A 164 -7.81 2.34 -1.18
C ASN A 164 -6.97 1.67 -2.29
N PRO A 165 -6.59 0.38 -2.17
CA PRO A 165 -5.83 -0.32 -3.19
C PRO A 165 -6.55 -0.37 -4.54
N ASP A 166 -7.88 -0.43 -4.56
CA ASP A 166 -8.66 -0.49 -5.80
C ASP A 166 -8.43 0.75 -6.67
N TYR A 167 -8.15 1.92 -6.07
CA TYR A 167 -7.79 3.12 -6.83
C TYR A 167 -6.51 2.91 -7.64
N PHE A 168 -5.46 2.39 -6.99
CA PHE A 168 -4.16 2.15 -7.63
C PHE A 168 -4.24 1.01 -8.64
N LEU A 169 -4.94 -0.07 -8.30
CA LEU A 169 -5.16 -1.20 -9.22
C LEU A 169 -5.91 -0.78 -10.48
N ASN A 170 -6.92 0.08 -10.36
CA ASN A 170 -7.62 0.64 -11.51
C ASN A 170 -6.73 1.56 -12.35
N PHE A 171 -5.82 2.31 -11.72
CA PHE A 171 -4.82 3.10 -12.44
C PHE A 171 -3.87 2.21 -13.24
N MET A 172 -3.29 1.20 -12.59
CA MET A 172 -2.35 0.25 -13.21
C MET A 172 -3.01 -0.52 -14.37
N SER A 173 -4.22 -1.05 -14.16
CA SER A 173 -4.93 -1.86 -15.15
C SER A 173 -5.37 -1.08 -16.40
N ARG A 174 -5.38 0.26 -16.35
CA ARG A 174 -5.64 1.11 -17.54
C ARG A 174 -4.41 1.35 -18.39
N GLN A 175 -3.22 1.15 -17.83
CA GLN A 175 -1.95 1.51 -18.45
C GLN A 175 -1.33 0.35 -19.24
N PHE A 176 -1.74 -0.90 -18.97
CA PHE A 176 -1.31 -2.09 -19.73
C PHE A 176 -2.43 -3.15 -19.80
N ASP A 177 -2.38 -4.04 -20.80
CA ASP A 177 -3.31 -5.17 -20.91
C ASP A 177 -2.94 -6.24 -19.86
N THR A 178 -3.83 -6.48 -18.89
CA THR A 178 -3.62 -7.46 -17.81
C THR A 178 -3.58 -8.91 -18.31
N ARG A 179 -3.89 -9.17 -19.59
CA ARG A 179 -3.63 -10.47 -20.22
C ARG A 179 -2.17 -10.67 -20.62
N SER A 180 -1.42 -9.59 -20.75
CA SER A 180 -0.01 -9.59 -21.16
C SER A 180 0.96 -9.61 -19.97
N GLY A 181 0.46 -9.49 -18.74
CA GLY A 181 1.28 -9.50 -17.53
C GLY A 181 0.49 -9.09 -16.29
N SER A 182 1.19 -8.94 -15.16
CA SER A 182 0.63 -8.48 -13.90
C SER A 182 1.57 -7.53 -13.18
N VAL A 183 1.02 -6.65 -12.35
CA VAL A 183 1.77 -5.76 -11.46
C VAL A 183 1.44 -6.14 -10.04
N GLU A 184 2.48 -6.30 -9.22
CA GLU A 184 2.37 -6.60 -7.81
C GLU A 184 3.13 -5.54 -7.00
N VAL A 185 2.56 -5.11 -5.88
CA VAL A 185 3.22 -4.25 -4.91
C VAL A 185 3.42 -5.08 -3.64
N LEU A 186 4.68 -5.22 -3.24
CA LEU A 186 5.07 -5.99 -2.08
C LEU A 186 5.61 -5.06 -1.00
N ARG A 187 5.34 -5.39 0.25
CA ARG A 187 6.05 -4.84 1.40
C ARG A 187 7.43 -5.49 1.47
N LEU A 188 8.41 -4.81 2.08
CA LEU A 188 9.81 -5.27 2.11
C LEU A 188 10.01 -6.64 2.79
N ASP A 189 9.07 -7.09 3.62
CA ASP A 189 9.05 -8.43 4.21
C ASP A 189 8.38 -9.49 3.30
N GLY A 190 8.07 -9.14 2.05
CA GLY A 190 7.51 -10.04 1.03
C GLY A 190 6.00 -10.20 1.09
N ILE A 191 5.29 -9.46 1.94
CA ILE A 191 3.83 -9.49 1.99
C ILE A 191 3.26 -8.74 0.79
N GLN A 192 2.38 -9.40 0.04
CA GLN A 192 1.68 -8.76 -1.06
C GLN A 192 0.65 -7.73 -0.57
N LEU A 193 0.87 -6.46 -0.90
CA LEU A 193 -0.03 -5.37 -0.57
C LEU A 193 -1.12 -5.22 -1.62
N MET A 194 -0.81 -5.37 -2.91
CA MET A 194 -1.81 -5.34 -3.99
C MET A 194 -1.31 -5.99 -5.27
N SER A 195 -2.24 -6.46 -6.10
CA SER A 195 -1.96 -7.07 -7.40
C SER A 195 -3.08 -6.81 -8.41
N THR A 196 -2.70 -6.63 -9.67
CA THR A 196 -3.65 -6.57 -10.80
C THR A 196 -4.11 -7.96 -11.25
N ASP A 197 -3.48 -9.04 -10.76
CA ASP A 197 -3.92 -10.41 -10.98
C ASP A 197 -4.99 -10.77 -9.93
N TYR A 198 -6.24 -10.88 -10.38
CA TYR A 198 -7.41 -11.14 -9.53
C TYR A 198 -7.43 -12.55 -8.94
N GLU A 199 -6.64 -13.48 -9.47
CA GLU A 199 -6.54 -14.86 -8.95
C GLU A 199 -5.60 -14.95 -7.74
N GLN A 200 -4.84 -13.88 -7.45
CA GLN A 200 -3.87 -13.87 -6.35
C GLN A 200 -4.48 -13.46 -5.01
N ARG A 201 -3.95 -14.07 -3.95
CA ARG A 201 -4.41 -13.86 -2.58
C ARG A 201 -3.78 -12.60 -1.97
N PHE A 202 -4.60 -11.58 -1.77
CA PHE A 202 -4.24 -10.34 -1.09
C PHE A 202 -3.68 -10.63 0.32
N GLY A 203 -2.53 -10.05 0.67
CA GLY A 203 -1.89 -10.26 1.97
C GLY A 203 -1.13 -11.59 2.12
N ALA A 204 -1.06 -12.43 1.09
CA ALA A 204 -0.26 -13.65 1.14
C ALA A 204 1.25 -13.32 1.10
N PRO A 205 2.08 -14.06 1.86
CA PRO A 205 3.53 -13.96 1.74
C PRO A 205 3.98 -14.52 0.39
N LYS A 206 4.81 -13.76 -0.32
CA LYS A 206 5.42 -14.17 -1.58
C LYS A 206 6.83 -14.71 -1.31
N ASN A 207 6.88 -15.96 -0.86
CA ASN A 207 8.09 -16.65 -0.42
C ASN A 207 9.19 -16.76 -1.51
N GLU A 208 8.81 -16.69 -2.79
CA GLU A 208 9.78 -16.74 -3.91
C GLU A 208 10.73 -15.53 -3.92
N PHE A 209 10.28 -14.38 -3.43
CA PHE A 209 11.06 -13.14 -3.41
C PHE A 209 11.92 -13.01 -2.14
N THR A 210 11.48 -13.59 -1.02
CA THR A 210 12.21 -13.56 0.25
C THR A 210 13.25 -14.68 0.38
N ASN A 211 12.95 -15.89 -0.13
CA ASN A 211 13.85 -17.04 0.00
C ASN A 211 15.06 -17.01 -0.95
N ASN A 212 14.95 -16.30 -2.08
CA ASN A 212 16.03 -16.23 -3.07
C ASN A 212 16.99 -15.04 -2.84
N GLY A 213 16.80 -14.22 -1.80
CA GLY A 213 17.65 -13.05 -1.56
C GLY A 213 17.55 -11.93 -2.62
N LEU A 214 16.68 -12.11 -3.63
CA LEU A 214 16.56 -11.22 -4.79
C LEU A 214 16.18 -9.78 -4.42
N LEU A 215 15.41 -9.59 -3.34
CA LEU A 215 15.04 -8.26 -2.82
C LEU A 215 16.25 -7.48 -2.25
N TYR A 216 17.31 -8.17 -1.82
CA TYR A 216 18.51 -7.53 -1.24
C TYR A 216 19.64 -7.33 -2.26
N GLU A 217 19.65 -8.11 -3.36
CA GLU A 217 20.68 -7.98 -4.40
C GLU A 217 20.35 -6.91 -5.44
N VAL A 218 19.08 -6.52 -5.60
CA VAL A 218 18.63 -5.60 -6.64
C VAL A 218 17.52 -4.68 -6.12
N GLU A 219 17.87 -3.55 -5.47
CA GLU A 219 16.88 -2.51 -5.11
C GLU A 219 16.22 -1.89 -6.36
N PHE A 220 16.91 -1.91 -7.51
CA PHE A 220 16.42 -1.44 -8.80
C PHE A 220 16.95 -2.36 -9.92
N GLY A 221 16.06 -2.98 -10.69
CA GLY A 221 16.47 -3.79 -11.82
C GLY A 221 15.37 -4.67 -12.42
N GLU A 222 15.80 -5.58 -13.28
CA GLU A 222 14.97 -6.48 -14.07
C GLU A 222 15.56 -7.88 -13.98
N PHE A 223 14.74 -8.92 -13.85
CA PHE A 223 15.20 -10.31 -13.89
C PHE A 223 14.19 -11.20 -14.62
N GLU A 224 14.69 -12.25 -15.27
CA GLU A 224 13.87 -13.31 -15.86
C GLU A 224 13.69 -14.42 -14.82
N GLN A 225 12.44 -14.75 -14.48
CA GLN A 225 12.11 -15.88 -13.61
C GLN A 225 11.32 -16.93 -14.39
N SER A 226 11.73 -18.19 -14.28
CA SER A 226 10.93 -19.31 -14.75
C SER A 226 9.85 -19.64 -13.71
N LEU A 227 8.59 -19.35 -14.01
CA LEU A 227 7.46 -19.76 -13.18
C LEU A 227 7.40 -21.30 -13.15
N HIS A 228 7.65 -21.91 -11.99
CA HIS A 228 7.48 -23.35 -11.82
C HIS A 228 6.00 -23.67 -11.72
N GLY A 229 5.38 -23.96 -12.86
CA GLY A 229 3.98 -24.32 -12.98
C GLY A 229 3.40 -23.77 -14.27
N GLU A 230 3.35 -24.60 -15.31
CA GLU A 230 2.74 -24.28 -16.59
C GLU A 230 1.31 -23.74 -16.40
N ARG A 231 1.12 -22.44 -16.61
CA ARG A 231 -0.12 -21.94 -17.18
C ARG A 231 0.20 -21.57 -18.63
N PRO A 232 -0.33 -22.30 -19.63
CA PRO A 232 -0.21 -21.89 -21.01
C PRO A 232 -1.00 -20.60 -21.20
N VAL A 233 -0.34 -19.60 -21.79
CA VAL A 233 -0.96 -18.44 -22.43
C VAL A 233 -1.69 -18.83 -23.70
#